data_AF-A0A1J4TK29-F1
#
_entry.id   AF-A0A1J4TK29-F1
#
_cell.length_a   1.000
_cell.length_b   1.000
_cell.length_c   1.000
_cell.angle_alpha   90.00
_cell.angle_beta   90.00
_cell.angle_gamma   90.00
#
_symmetry.space_group_name_H-M   'P 1'
#
loop_
_entity.id
_entity.type
_entity.pdbx_description
1 polymer ?
#
loop_
_entity_poly.entity_id
_entity_poly.type
_entity_poly.pdbx_seq_one_letter_code
_entity_poly.pdbx_strand_id
1 'polypeptide(L)'
;MGLVAWLLRIVVFLLLLSFALKNNDPVTLRYYFGYAWTTTQVVALLVFFALGMLFGVLAMVQPWFRARRELAHSEGALRAARQAAAEETRPEPVPEK
;
A
#
# COMPACT_ATOMS: atom_id res chain seq x y z
N MET A 1 15.28 -0.22 -6.25
CA MET A 1 14.10 -0.70 -7.00
C MET A 1 14.47 -2.06 -7.58
N GLY A 2 13.92 -3.15 -7.06
CA GLY A 2 14.37 -4.50 -7.41
C GLY A 2 13.89 -4.95 -8.79
N LEU A 3 14.67 -5.81 -9.45
CA LEU A 3 14.35 -6.44 -10.75
C LEU A 3 12.93 -7.04 -10.78
N VAL A 4 12.47 -7.59 -9.65
CA VAL A 4 11.13 -8.16 -9.47
C VAL A 4 10.03 -7.11 -9.68
N ALA A 5 10.17 -5.91 -9.13
CA ALA A 5 9.17 -4.85 -9.30
C ALA A 5 9.12 -4.31 -10.74
N TRP A 6 10.25 -4.37 -11.46
CA TRP A 6 10.34 -3.99 -12.86
C TRP A 6 9.70 -5.03 -13.79
N LEU A 7 10.00 -6.32 -13.57
CA LEU A 7 9.35 -7.43 -14.29
C LEU A 7 7.83 -7.44 -14.05
N LEU A 8 7.40 -7.23 -12.82
CA LEU A 8 5.98 -7.17 -12.48
C LEU A 8 5.28 -6.05 -13.24
N ARG A 9 5.90 -4.86 -13.37
CA ARG A 9 5.37 -3.76 -14.19
C ARG A 9 5.20 -4.15 -15.66
N ILE A 10 6.18 -4.84 -16.25
CA ILE A 10 6.09 -5.29 -17.64
C ILE A 10 4.97 -6.31 -17.83
N VAL A 11 4.86 -7.30 -16.93
CA VAL A 11 3.80 -8.31 -16.99
C VAL A 11 2.42 -7.65 -16.88
N VAL A 12 2.24 -6.75 -15.92
CA VAL A 12 0.99 -5.98 -15.77
C VAL A 12 0.69 -5.17 -17.03
N PHE A 13 1.70 -4.50 -17.61
CA PHE A 13 1.52 -3.73 -18.84
C PHE A 13 1.09 -4.62 -20.02
N LEU A 14 1.76 -5.76 -20.24
CA LEU A 14 1.43 -6.68 -21.32
C LEU A 14 0.04 -7.29 -21.14
N LEU A 15 -0.38 -7.59 -19.92
CA LEU A 15 -1.74 -8.05 -19.61
C LEU A 15 -2.76 -6.97 -19.94
N LEU A 16 -2.55 -5.73 -19.47
CA LEU A 16 -3.45 -4.62 -19.77
C LEU A 16 -3.53 -4.30 -21.27
N LEU A 17 -2.40 -4.35 -21.97
CA LEU A 17 -2.32 -4.13 -23.41
C LEU A 17 -3.03 -5.25 -24.18
N SER A 18 -2.77 -6.51 -23.85
CA SER A 18 -3.42 -7.66 -24.49
C SER A 18 -4.92 -7.64 -24.22
N PHE A 19 -5.32 -7.26 -23.01
CA PHE A 19 -6.70 -7.07 -22.64
C PHE A 19 -7.35 -5.95 -23.46
N ALA A 20 -6.67 -4.80 -23.62
CA ALA A 20 -7.11 -3.68 -24.48
C ALA A 20 -7.34 -4.13 -25.93
N LEU A 21 -6.38 -4.86 -26.50
CA LEU A 21 -6.46 -5.35 -27.87
C LEU A 21 -7.60 -6.35 -28.06
N LYS A 22 -7.81 -7.28 -27.12
CA LYS A 22 -8.86 -8.30 -27.21
C LYS A 22 -10.26 -7.80 -26.91
N ASN A 23 -10.39 -6.75 -26.10
CA ASN A 23 -11.68 -6.25 -25.63
C ASN A 23 -11.92 -4.84 -26.17
N ASN A 24 -11.54 -4.60 -27.42
CA ASN A 24 -11.78 -3.34 -28.14
C ASN A 24 -13.24 -3.18 -28.61
N ASP A 25 -14.09 -4.15 -28.30
CA ASP A 25 -15.49 -4.11 -28.68
C ASP A 25 -16.24 -2.97 -27.96
N PRO A 26 -17.08 -2.21 -28.69
CA PRO A 26 -17.85 -1.13 -28.11
C PRO A 26 -18.96 -1.69 -27.20
N VAL A 27 -18.90 -1.34 -25.91
CA VAL A 27 -19.93 -1.64 -24.90
C VAL A 27 -20.76 -0.39 -24.63
N THR A 28 -22.08 -0.52 -24.61
CA THR A 28 -22.99 0.60 -24.34
C THR A 28 -23.42 0.57 -22.88
N LEU A 29 -22.98 1.54 -22.08
CA LEU A 29 -23.47 1.75 -20.72
C LEU A 29 -24.79 2.50 -20.79
N ARG A 30 -25.86 1.90 -20.26
CA ARG A 30 -27.20 2.49 -20.21
C ARG A 30 -27.42 3.06 -18.82
N TYR A 31 -27.57 4.37 -18.74
CA TYR A 31 -27.85 5.11 -17.52
C TYR A 31 -29.33 5.48 -17.44
N TYR A 32 -29.71 6.07 -16.31
CA TYR A 32 -31.06 6.59 -16.09
C TYR A 32 -31.40 7.70 -17.10
N PHE A 33 -32.69 7.91 -17.37
CA PHE A 33 -33.22 8.91 -18.33
C PHE A 33 -32.87 8.68 -19.81
N GLY A 34 -32.58 7.43 -20.20
CA GLY A 34 -32.29 7.09 -21.59
C GLY A 34 -30.89 7.49 -22.07
N TYR A 35 -30.03 7.97 -21.17
CA TYR A 35 -28.64 8.28 -21.49
C TYR A 35 -27.87 6.98 -21.74
N ALA A 36 -27.21 6.88 -22.90
CA ALA A 36 -26.41 5.73 -23.27
C ALA A 36 -25.02 6.22 -23.68
N TRP A 37 -23.98 5.68 -23.03
CA TRP A 37 -22.60 6.01 -23.36
C TRP A 37 -21.86 4.77 -23.85
N THR A 38 -21.38 4.83 -25.08
CA THR A 38 -20.58 3.75 -25.68
C THR A 38 -19.11 3.97 -25.36
N THR A 39 -18.47 2.97 -24.77
CA THR A 39 -17.04 2.96 -24.48
C THR A 39 -16.47 1.57 -24.75
N THR A 40 -15.16 1.44 -24.79
CA THR A 40 -14.50 0.14 -24.90
C THR A 40 -14.52 -0.57 -23.54
N GLN A 41 -14.79 -1.88 -23.52
CA GLN A 41 -14.89 -2.68 -22.28
C GLN A 41 -13.66 -2.50 -21.35
N VAL A 42 -12.47 -2.34 -21.93
CA VAL A 42 -11.23 -2.11 -21.18
C VAL A 42 -11.20 -0.79 -20.43
N VAL A 43 -11.72 0.27 -21.04
CA VAL A 43 -11.75 1.61 -20.43
C VAL A 43 -12.66 1.58 -19.20
N ALA A 44 -13.82 0.95 -19.30
CA ALA A 44 -14.72 0.79 -18.17
C ALA A 44 -14.06 0.06 -16.99
N LEU A 45 -13.42 -1.10 -17.26
CA LEU A 45 -12.75 -1.89 -16.23
C LEU A 45 -11.56 -1.15 -15.59
N LEU A 46 -10.76 -0.43 -16.39
CA LEU A 46 -9.66 0.39 -15.89
C LEU A 46 -10.16 1.47 -14.93
N VAL A 47 -11.26 2.14 -15.25
CA VAL A 47 -11.85 3.17 -14.38
C VAL A 47 -12.33 2.57 -13.07
N PHE A 48 -13.10 1.48 -13.09
CA PHE A 48 -13.56 0.81 -11.87
C PHE A 48 -12.41 0.29 -11.02
N PHE A 49 -11.36 -0.26 -11.65
CA PHE A 49 -10.17 -0.73 -10.97
C PHE A 49 -9.39 0.43 -10.32
N ALA A 50 -9.19 1.55 -11.04
CA ALA A 50 -8.54 2.73 -10.51
C ALA A 50 -9.30 3.31 -9.31
N LEU A 51 -10.64 3.36 -9.39
CA LEU A 51 -11.49 3.75 -8.27
C LEU A 51 -11.34 2.78 -7.09
N GLY A 52 -11.39 1.47 -7.34
CA GLY A 52 -11.18 0.45 -6.31
C GLY A 52 -9.82 0.54 -5.63
N MET A 53 -8.75 0.79 -6.39
CA MET A 53 -7.41 1.03 -5.88
C MET A 53 -7.37 2.29 -5.01
N LEU A 54 -7.99 3.38 -5.46
CA LEU A 54 -8.08 4.61 -4.69
C LEU A 54 -8.76 4.36 -3.34
N PHE A 55 -9.92 3.69 -3.33
CA PHE A 55 -10.61 3.31 -2.10
C PHE A 55 -9.77 2.36 -1.23
N GLY A 56 -9.08 1.39 -1.82
CA GLY A 56 -8.19 0.48 -1.11
C GLY A 56 -7.02 1.19 -0.42
N VAL A 57 -6.38 2.14 -1.12
CA VAL A 57 -5.34 2.99 -0.55
C VAL A 57 -5.92 3.84 0.58
N LEU A 58 -7.05 4.51 0.37
CA LEU A 58 -7.73 5.30 1.41
C LEU A 58 -8.07 4.46 2.65
N ALA A 59 -8.50 3.21 2.46
CA ALA A 59 -8.77 2.28 3.55
C ALA A 59 -7.50 1.91 4.34
N MET A 60 -6.34 1.83 3.67
CA MET A 60 -5.04 1.53 4.30
C MET A 60 -4.43 2.72 5.06
N VAL A 61 -4.83 3.95 4.75
CA VAL A 61 -4.32 5.17 5.40
C VAL A 61 -4.65 5.19 6.90
N GLN A 62 -5.87 4.81 7.30
CA GLN A 62 -6.29 4.86 8.70
C GLN A 62 -5.52 3.87 9.61
N PRO A 63 -5.41 2.57 9.29
CA PRO A 63 -4.58 1.64 10.05
C PRO A 63 -3.10 2.03 10.05
N TRP A 64 -2.56 2.56 8.95
CA TRP A 64 -1.16 2.96 8.87
C TRP A 64 -0.81 4.09 9.86
N PHE A 65 -1.70 5.08 10.02
CA PHE A 65 -1.51 6.11 11.05
C PHE A 65 -1.57 5.55 12.46
N ARG A 66 -2.46 4.59 12.74
CA ARG A 66 -2.55 3.92 14.05
C ARG A 66 -1.29 3.11 14.34
N ALA A 67 -0.86 2.29 13.39
CA ALA A 67 0.35 1.49 13.48
C ALA A 67 1.60 2.37 13.70
N ARG A 68 1.70 3.53 13.03
CA ARG A 68 2.80 4.48 13.28
C ARG A 68 2.84 5.01 14.72
N ARG A 69 1.68 5.24 15.35
CA ARG A 69 1.62 5.69 16.75
C ARG A 69 2.05 4.59 17.71
N GLU A 70 1.62 3.36 17.46
CA GLU A 70 2.00 2.19 18.27
C GLU A 70 3.52 1.94 18.19
N LEU A 71 4.11 2.03 17.00
CA LEU A 71 5.56 1.91 16.82
C LEU A 71 6.34 2.98 17.60
N ALA A 72 5.86 4.23 17.64
CA ALA A 72 6.50 5.30 18.40
C ALA A 72 6.50 5.03 19.93
N HIS A 73 5.45 4.38 20.44
CA HIS A 73 5.39 3.98 21.85
C HIS A 73 6.31 2.79 22.15
N SER A 74 6.38 1.80 21.25
CA SER A 74 7.25 0.63 21.43
C SER A 74 8.75 0.98 21.39
N GLU A 75 9.16 1.96 20.59
CA GLU A 75 10.56 2.42 20.57
C GLU A 75 11.00 3.04 21.91
N GLY A 76 10.11 3.76 22.59
CA GLY A 76 10.38 4.33 23.91
C GLY A 76 10.59 3.26 24.98
N ALA A 77 9.73 2.23 25.00
CA ALA A 77 9.85 1.10 25.92
C ALA A 77 11.16 0.30 25.68
N LEU A 78 11.53 0.10 24.42
CA LEU A 78 12.77 -0.61 24.06
C LEU A 78 14.03 0.18 24.46
N ARG A 79 13.99 1.51 24.37
CA ARG A 79 15.09 2.39 24.83
C ARG A 79 15.22 2.39 26.34
N ALA A 80 14.11 2.47 27.07
CA ALA A 80 14.11 2.41 28.54
C ALA A 80 14.64 1.06 29.04
N ALA A 81 14.22 -0.06 28.44
CA ALA A 81 14.74 -1.38 28.77
C ALA A 81 16.25 -1.51 28.50
N ARG A 82 16.76 -0.94 27.40
CA ARG A 82 18.20 -0.89 27.12
C ARG A 82 18.99 -0.05 28.11
N GLN A 83 18.43 1.06 28.58
CA GLN A 83 19.07 1.92 29.58
C GLN A 83 19.13 1.24 30.95
N ALA A 84 18.06 0.59 31.38
CA ALA A 84 18.05 -0.20 32.62
C ALA A 84 19.10 -1.33 32.58
N ALA A 85 19.18 -2.07 31.47
CA ALA A 85 20.20 -3.10 31.31
C ALA A 85 21.65 -2.56 31.30
N ALA A 86 21.86 -1.35 30.79
CA ALA A 86 23.16 -0.68 30.78
C ALA A 86 23.56 -0.11 32.15
N GLU A 87 22.60 0.32 32.96
CA GLU A 87 22.83 0.77 34.34
C GLU A 87 23.17 -0.43 35.23
N GLU A 88 22.52 -1.59 35.02
CA GLU A 88 22.77 -2.84 35.76
C GLU A 88 24.11 -3.50 35.42
N THR A 89 24.66 -3.24 34.22
CA THR A 89 26.02 -3.67 33.85
C THR A 89 27.11 -2.65 34.20
N ARG A 90 26.77 -1.49 34.78
CA ARG A 90 27.78 -0.54 35.26
C ARG A 90 28.51 -1.18 36.46
N PRO A 91 29.84 -1.42 36.38
CA PRO A 91 30.56 -2.03 37.48
C PRO A 91 30.48 -1.12 38.70
N GLU A 92 30.14 -1.71 39.85
CA GLU A 92 30.10 -1.00 41.13
C GLU A 92 31.48 -0.36 41.39
N PRO A 93 31.55 0.93 41.75
CA PRO A 93 32.83 1.55 42.07
C PRO A 93 33.41 0.83 43.28
N VAL A 94 34.52 0.11 43.03
CA VAL A 94 35.26 -0.60 44.08
C VAL A 94 35.59 0.43 45.16
N PRO A 95 35.09 0.24 46.40
CA PRO A 95 35.35 1.19 47.47
C PRO A 95 36.85 1.21 47.74
N GLU A 96 37.48 2.34 47.42
CA GLU A 96 38.87 2.62 47.71
C GLU A 96 39.00 2.67 49.24
N LYS A 97 39.65 1.65 49.82
CA LYS A 97 40.03 1.59 51.23
C LYS A 97 41.45 2.10 51.42
#